data_AF-A0A5J5EK89-F1
#
_entry.id   AF-A0A5J5EK89-F1
#
_cell.length_a   1.000
_cell.length_b   1.000
_cell.length_c   1.000
_cell.angle_alpha   90.00
_cell.angle_beta   90.00
_cell.angle_gamma   90.00
#
_symmetry.space_group_name_H-M   'P 1'
#
loop_
_entity.id
_entity.type
_entity.pdbx_description
1 polymer ?
#
loop_
_entity_poly.entity_id
_entity_poly.type
_entity_poly.pdbx_seq_one_letter_code
_entity_poly.pdbx_strand_id
1 'polypeptide(L)'
;MTVTNDANALGKGLSQSDLKSDPNQPTEEGPVSYPSAADATTMVHVRTAIDDLDRQIVSLLGKRMRYIEAAARIKPSRSVVRDQWRVDDVISKCKATAEKVDFPPELVERVYAVLVEGSIQHEFKRWDATREPEP
;
A
#
# COMPACT_ATOMS: atom_id res chain seq x y z
N MET A 1 39.93 -39.93 40.44
CA MET A 1 40.78 -38.98 39.71
C MET A 1 39.85 -37.93 39.12
N THR A 2 39.80 -36.79 39.77
CA THR A 2 38.98 -35.64 39.39
C THR A 2 39.80 -34.80 38.42
N VAL A 3 39.24 -34.47 37.26
CA VAL A 3 39.79 -33.41 36.40
C VAL A 3 38.68 -32.39 36.20
N THR A 4 38.80 -31.31 36.95
CA THR A 4 38.17 -30.01 36.75
C THR A 4 38.66 -29.42 35.42
N ASN A 5 37.81 -28.69 34.70
CA ASN A 5 38.28 -27.71 33.73
C ASN A 5 37.41 -26.44 33.82
N ASP A 6 38.01 -25.39 34.34
CA ASP A 6 37.54 -24.00 34.25
C ASP A 6 38.04 -23.41 32.92
N ALA A 7 37.17 -22.71 32.18
CA ALA A 7 37.50 -21.48 31.43
C ALA A 7 36.28 -20.89 30.71
N ASN A 8 35.57 -20.04 31.44
CA ASN A 8 34.99 -18.74 31.06
C ASN A 8 35.19 -18.23 29.61
N ALA A 9 34.11 -17.80 28.93
CA ALA A 9 34.04 -16.51 28.21
C ALA A 9 32.63 -16.17 27.68
N LEU A 10 31.94 -15.28 28.42
CA LEU A 10 31.12 -14.16 27.94
C LEU A 10 30.46 -14.25 26.54
N GLY A 11 29.19 -14.65 26.50
CA GLY A 11 28.23 -14.26 25.47
C GLY A 11 27.08 -13.52 26.12
N LYS A 12 27.15 -12.19 26.22
CA LYS A 12 26.02 -11.36 26.65
C LYS A 12 24.86 -11.59 25.68
N GLY A 13 23.76 -12.11 26.18
CA GLY A 13 22.51 -12.23 25.41
C GLY A 13 22.12 -10.85 24.87
N LEU A 14 21.86 -10.79 23.57
CA LEU A 14 21.27 -9.62 22.93
C LEU A 14 19.93 -9.34 23.60
N SER A 15 19.79 -8.15 24.18
CA SER A 15 18.51 -7.65 24.68
C SER A 15 17.61 -7.38 23.47
N GLN A 16 16.32 -7.68 23.58
CA GLN A 16 15.34 -7.39 22.53
C GLN A 16 15.25 -5.89 22.15
N SER A 17 15.90 -5.01 22.92
CA SER A 17 16.03 -3.58 22.62
C SER A 17 16.93 -3.24 21.43
N ASP A 18 17.68 -4.19 20.86
CA ASP A 18 18.63 -3.93 19.77
C ASP A 18 18.07 -4.22 18.36
N LEU A 19 16.80 -4.61 18.26
CA LEU A 19 16.08 -4.68 16.98
C LEU A 19 15.79 -3.27 16.49
N LYS A 20 16.68 -2.74 15.64
CA LYS A 20 16.43 -1.52 14.86
C LYS A 20 15.08 -1.67 14.16
N SER A 21 14.15 -0.77 14.49
CA SER A 21 12.84 -0.64 13.87
C SER A 21 12.98 -0.55 12.34
N ASP A 22 12.21 -1.38 11.63
CA ASP A 22 12.14 -1.36 10.17
C ASP A 22 11.60 0.01 9.72
N PRO A 23 12.37 0.79 8.92
CA PRO A 23 11.93 2.11 8.45
C PRO A 23 10.71 2.05 7.50
N ASN A 24 10.27 0.86 7.12
CA ASN A 24 9.09 0.62 6.28
C ASN A 24 7.92 -0.02 7.04
N GLN A 25 8.02 -0.15 8.37
CA GLN A 25 6.90 -0.52 9.21
C GLN A 25 6.01 0.72 9.39
N PRO A 26 4.69 0.64 9.13
CA PRO A 26 3.78 1.72 9.52
C PRO A 26 3.94 1.93 11.03
N THR A 27 4.32 3.14 11.45
CA THR A 27 4.27 3.48 12.87
C THR A 27 2.82 3.31 13.31
N GLU A 28 2.61 2.53 14.37
CA GLU A 28 1.33 2.45 15.09
C GLU A 28 1.11 3.79 15.82
N GLU A 29 0.93 4.87 15.06
CA GLU A 29 0.31 6.07 15.59
C GLU A 29 -1.15 5.70 15.88
N GLY A 30 -1.54 5.77 17.16
CA GLY A 30 -2.91 5.53 17.59
C GLY A 30 -3.91 6.40 16.80
N PRO A 31 -5.21 6.07 16.83
CA PRO A 31 -6.19 6.72 15.98
C PRO A 31 -6.12 8.25 16.14
N VAL A 32 -5.80 8.95 15.05
CA VAL A 32 -5.82 10.42 15.01
C VAL A 32 -7.26 10.84 15.31
N SER A 33 -7.48 11.42 16.48
CA SER A 33 -8.82 11.78 16.95
C SER A 33 -9.18 13.17 16.45
N TYR A 34 -9.93 13.25 15.36
CA TYR A 34 -10.64 14.44 14.89
C TYR A 34 -12.16 14.26 15.05
N PRO A 35 -12.95 15.34 15.19
CA PRO A 35 -14.40 15.22 15.30
C PRO A 35 -15.01 14.64 14.02
N SER A 36 -16.25 14.14 14.13
CA SER A 36 -17.03 13.75 12.97
C SER A 36 -17.21 14.94 12.01
N ALA A 37 -17.52 14.67 10.74
CA ALA A 37 -17.81 15.74 9.78
C ALA A 37 -18.95 16.65 10.24
N ALA A 38 -19.95 16.11 10.96
CA ALA A 38 -21.07 16.89 11.51
C ALA A 38 -20.67 17.75 12.72
N ASP A 39 -19.69 17.31 13.50
CA ASP A 39 -19.23 17.99 14.71
C ASP A 39 -18.02 18.92 14.47
N ALA A 40 -17.50 18.96 13.25
CA ALA A 40 -16.37 19.80 12.88
C ALA A 40 -16.76 21.29 12.88
N THR A 41 -16.37 22.01 13.92
CA THR A 41 -16.65 23.46 14.07
C THR A 41 -15.55 24.40 13.58
N THR A 42 -14.38 23.90 13.20
CA THR A 42 -13.25 24.73 12.74
C THR A 42 -12.58 24.13 11.50
N MET A 43 -11.92 24.99 10.71
CA MET A 43 -11.12 24.51 9.57
C MET A 43 -9.91 23.67 9.97
N VAL A 44 -9.44 23.79 11.22
CA VAL A 44 -8.38 22.91 11.75
C VAL A 44 -8.92 21.49 11.87
N HIS A 45 -10.13 21.29 12.42
CA HIS A 45 -10.77 19.98 12.49
C HIS A 45 -10.91 19.33 11.12
N VAL A 46 -11.41 20.10 10.14
CA VAL A 46 -11.61 19.61 8.76
C VAL A 46 -10.29 19.17 8.12
N ARG A 47 -9.24 19.98 8.24
CA ARG A 47 -7.92 19.67 7.65
C ARG A 47 -7.30 18.44 8.30
N THR A 48 -7.31 18.36 9.63
CA THR A 48 -6.79 17.17 10.34
C THR A 48 -7.51 15.89 9.92
N ALA A 49 -8.83 15.94 9.74
CA ALA A 49 -9.60 14.82 9.25
C ALA A 49 -9.21 14.42 7.82
N ILE A 50 -9.11 15.39 6.90
CA ILE A 50 -8.73 15.14 5.50
C ILE A 50 -7.30 14.60 5.41
N ASP A 51 -6.34 15.20 6.12
CA ASP A 51 -4.94 14.78 6.11
C ASP A 51 -4.77 13.33 6.57
N ASP A 52 -5.61 12.88 7.52
CA ASP A 52 -5.64 11.49 7.96
C ASP A 52 -6.28 10.56 6.94
N LEU A 53 -7.42 10.94 6.38
CA LEU A 53 -8.10 10.18 5.32
C LEU A 53 -7.19 10.03 4.09
N ASP A 54 -6.47 11.06 3.70
CA ASP A 54 -5.54 11.03 2.56
C ASP A 54 -4.37 10.07 2.82
N ARG A 55 -3.82 10.04 4.04
CA ARG A 55 -2.81 9.04 4.45
C ARG A 55 -3.37 7.62 4.34
N GLN A 56 -4.61 7.40 4.77
CA GLN A 56 -5.28 6.10 4.65
C GLN A 56 -5.52 5.71 3.18
N ILE A 57 -6.00 6.63 2.35
CA ILE A 57 -6.25 6.43 0.92
C ILE A 57 -4.94 6.04 0.22
N VAL A 58 -3.87 6.83 0.40
CA VAL A 58 -2.57 6.54 -0.22
C VAL A 58 -2.01 5.19 0.25
N SER A 59 -2.16 4.85 1.53
CA SER A 59 -1.77 3.53 2.05
C SER A 59 -2.54 2.40 1.36
N LEU A 60 -3.87 2.52 1.21
CA LEU A 60 -4.70 1.55 0.49
C LEU A 60 -4.31 1.43 -0.99
N LEU A 61 -3.99 2.54 -1.65
CA LEU A 61 -3.48 2.54 -3.02
C LEU A 61 -2.13 1.83 -3.14
N GLY A 62 -1.24 2.00 -2.15
CA GLY A 62 0.01 1.23 -2.06
C GLY A 62 -0.25 -0.27 -1.93
N LYS A 63 -1.20 -0.68 -1.07
CA LYS A 63 -1.61 -2.09 -0.96
C LYS A 63 -2.16 -2.63 -2.28
N ARG A 64 -2.99 -1.84 -2.98
CA ARG A 64 -3.50 -2.17 -4.32
C ARG A 64 -2.36 -2.36 -5.32
N MET A 65 -1.33 -1.52 -5.29
CA MET A 65 -0.19 -1.63 -6.21
C MET A 65 0.59 -2.94 -6.04
N ARG A 66 0.72 -3.47 -4.81
CA ARG A 66 1.36 -4.79 -4.59
C ARG A 66 0.64 -5.94 -5.30
N TYR A 67 -0.68 -5.84 -5.47
CA TYR A 67 -1.43 -6.82 -6.28
C TYR A 67 -1.17 -6.65 -7.78
N ILE A 68 -0.91 -5.44 -8.25
CA ILE A 68 -0.49 -5.19 -9.64
C ILE A 68 0.89 -5.80 -9.88
N GLU A 69 1.82 -5.68 -8.93
CA GLU A 69 3.13 -6.35 -9.01
C GLU A 69 3.00 -7.89 -9.01
N ALA A 70 2.06 -8.44 -8.25
CA ALA A 70 1.75 -9.86 -8.33
C ALA A 70 1.20 -10.25 -9.71
N ALA A 71 0.34 -9.43 -10.31
CA ALA A 71 -0.17 -9.64 -11.66
C ALA A 71 0.97 -9.64 -12.70
N ALA A 72 1.94 -8.71 -12.59
CA ALA A 72 3.12 -8.67 -13.45
C ALA A 72 3.93 -9.98 -13.42
N ARG A 73 4.09 -10.59 -12.23
CA ARG A 73 4.76 -11.90 -12.12
C ARG A 73 3.96 -13.03 -12.77
N ILE A 74 2.63 -13.01 -12.62
CA ILE A 74 1.73 -14.10 -13.05
C ILE A 74 1.48 -14.07 -14.57
N LYS A 75 1.31 -12.89 -15.16
CA LYS A 75 0.91 -12.76 -16.57
C LYS A 75 1.94 -13.38 -17.51
N PRO A 76 1.55 -14.29 -18.43
CA PRO A 76 2.50 -15.06 -19.22
C PRO A 76 3.22 -14.24 -20.30
N SER A 77 2.57 -13.21 -20.85
CA SER A 77 3.11 -12.40 -21.94
C SER A 77 2.93 -10.90 -21.68
N ARG A 78 3.76 -10.09 -22.34
CA ARG A 78 3.68 -8.62 -22.27
C ARG A 78 2.37 -8.11 -22.87
N SER A 79 1.85 -8.79 -23.89
CA SER A 79 0.63 -8.39 -24.60
C SER A 79 -0.64 -8.44 -23.73
N VAL A 80 -0.66 -9.25 -22.68
CA VAL A 80 -1.82 -9.35 -21.77
C VAL A 80 -1.69 -8.47 -20.52
N VAL A 81 -0.62 -7.66 -20.42
CA VAL A 81 -0.47 -6.69 -19.34
C VAL A 81 -1.60 -5.67 -19.38
N ARG A 82 -1.93 -5.14 -20.56
CA ARG A 82 -3.14 -4.34 -20.74
C ARG A 82 -4.30 -5.25 -21.17
N ASP A 83 -5.33 -5.28 -20.34
CA ASP A 83 -6.61 -5.92 -20.63
C ASP A 83 -7.70 -4.85 -20.56
N GLN A 84 -8.20 -4.40 -21.71
CA GLN A 84 -9.15 -3.29 -21.78
C GLN A 84 -10.49 -3.65 -21.14
N TRP A 85 -10.96 -4.88 -21.31
CA TRP A 85 -12.18 -5.35 -20.63
C TRP A 85 -12.03 -5.21 -19.11
N ARG A 86 -10.86 -5.56 -18.57
CA ARG A 86 -10.61 -5.45 -17.14
C ARG A 86 -10.56 -3.99 -16.67
N VAL A 87 -10.02 -3.08 -17.48
CA VAL A 87 -10.01 -1.63 -17.20
C VAL A 87 -11.44 -1.12 -17.05
N ASP A 88 -12.30 -1.41 -18.03
CA ASP A 88 -13.69 -0.95 -18.05
C ASP A 88 -14.47 -1.54 -16.86
N ASP A 89 -14.24 -2.81 -16.53
CA ASP A 89 -14.84 -3.49 -15.38
C ASP A 89 -14.42 -2.88 -14.03
N VAL A 90 -13.14 -2.50 -13.84
CA VAL A 90 -12.73 -1.77 -12.62
C VAL A 90 -13.51 -0.47 -12.50
N ILE A 91 -13.51 0.35 -13.55
CA ILE A 91 -14.10 1.69 -13.52
C ILE A 91 -15.60 1.59 -13.25
N SER A 92 -16.31 0.69 -13.95
CA SER A 92 -17.75 0.48 -13.74
C SER A 92 -18.08 0.08 -12.31
N LYS A 93 -17.30 -0.83 -11.70
CA LYS A 93 -17.51 -1.25 -10.30
C LYS A 93 -17.26 -0.13 -9.31
N CYS A 94 -16.24 0.70 -9.57
CA CYS A 94 -15.95 1.87 -8.75
C CYS A 94 -17.04 2.94 -8.86
N LYS A 95 -17.58 3.22 -10.07
CA LYS A 95 -18.74 4.10 -10.25
C LYS A 95 -19.96 3.61 -9.46
N ALA A 96 -20.29 2.32 -9.58
CA ALA A 96 -21.40 1.73 -8.84
C ALA A 96 -21.19 1.75 -7.30
N THR A 97 -19.93 1.79 -6.84
CA THR A 97 -19.62 1.97 -5.42
C THR A 97 -19.81 3.42 -4.99
N ALA A 98 -19.40 4.37 -5.83
CA ALA A 98 -19.56 5.80 -5.60
C ALA A 98 -21.02 6.19 -5.35
N GLU A 99 -21.93 5.66 -6.16
CA GLU A 99 -23.38 5.87 -6.04
C GLU A 99 -23.92 5.43 -4.66
N LYS A 100 -23.40 4.34 -4.11
CA LYS A 100 -23.86 3.79 -2.82
C LYS A 100 -23.39 4.60 -1.61
N VAL A 101 -22.34 5.40 -1.78
CA VAL A 101 -21.73 6.19 -0.70
C VAL A 101 -21.92 7.70 -0.90
N ASP A 102 -22.88 8.09 -1.76
CA ASP A 102 -23.19 9.47 -2.11
C ASP A 102 -21.96 10.28 -2.59
N PHE A 103 -21.13 9.63 -3.41
CA PHE A 103 -19.95 10.25 -4.01
C PHE A 103 -20.14 10.40 -5.53
N PRO A 104 -19.77 11.55 -6.15
CA PRO A 104 -20.01 11.79 -7.57
C PRO A 104 -19.36 10.72 -8.48
N PRO A 105 -20.14 9.90 -9.21
CA PRO A 105 -19.61 8.78 -10.00
C PRO A 105 -18.63 9.24 -11.09
N GLU A 106 -18.90 10.38 -11.70
CA GLU A 106 -18.04 11.00 -12.72
C GLU A 106 -16.68 11.44 -12.17
N LEU A 107 -16.61 11.80 -10.88
CA LEU A 107 -15.33 12.11 -10.25
C LEU A 107 -14.53 10.82 -10.00
N VAL A 108 -15.19 9.76 -9.53
CA VAL A 108 -14.54 8.44 -9.35
C VAL A 108 -14.01 7.91 -10.65
N GLU A 109 -14.77 8.02 -11.74
CA GLU A 109 -14.32 7.61 -13.07
C GLU A 109 -13.00 8.28 -13.46
N ARG A 110 -12.91 9.61 -13.35
CA ARG A 110 -11.67 10.34 -13.68
C ARG A 110 -10.49 9.93 -12.80
N VAL A 111 -10.71 9.80 -11.49
CA VAL A 111 -9.66 9.37 -10.56
C VAL A 111 -9.19 7.96 -10.88
N TYR A 112 -10.11 7.02 -11.12
CA TYR A 112 -9.78 5.63 -11.39
C TYR A 112 -9.20 5.42 -12.78
N ALA A 113 -9.57 6.22 -13.79
CA ALA A 113 -8.93 6.20 -15.09
C ALA A 113 -7.42 6.49 -14.97
N VAL A 114 -7.05 7.54 -14.24
CA VAL A 114 -5.63 7.89 -14.00
C VAL A 114 -4.93 6.80 -13.18
N LEU A 115 -5.57 6.32 -12.10
CA LEU A 115 -5.00 5.28 -11.24
C LEU A 115 -4.74 3.96 -11.99
N VAL A 116 -5.70 3.52 -12.81
CA VAL A 116 -5.60 2.27 -13.58
C VAL A 116 -4.53 2.40 -14.65
N GLU A 117 -4.49 3.51 -15.37
CA GLU A 117 -3.45 3.75 -16.38
C GLU A 117 -2.04 3.77 -15.75
N GLY A 118 -1.86 4.47 -14.63
CA GLY A 118 -0.58 4.46 -13.89
C GLY A 118 -0.22 3.06 -13.37
N SER A 119 -1.22 2.27 -12.97
CA SER A 119 -1.01 0.87 -12.55
C SER A 119 -0.52 -0.01 -13.71
N ILE A 120 -1.11 0.13 -14.90
CA ILE A 120 -0.70 -0.60 -16.10
C ILE A 120 0.75 -0.26 -16.47
N GLN A 121 1.12 1.03 -16.43
CA GLN A 121 2.49 1.48 -16.69
C GLN A 121 3.50 0.91 -15.68
N HIS A 122 3.15 0.88 -14.39
CA HIS A 122 3.95 0.22 -13.36
C HIS A 122 4.05 -1.30 -13.59
N GLU A 123 2.94 -1.92 -13.98
CA GLU A 123 2.87 -3.35 -14.28
C GLU A 123 3.82 -3.73 -15.42
N PHE A 124 3.84 -2.95 -16.51
CA PHE A 124 4.78 -3.17 -17.62
C PHE A 124 6.23 -3.14 -17.15
N LYS A 125 6.63 -2.11 -16.39
CA LYS A 125 8.00 -2.00 -15.85
C LYS A 125 8.37 -3.21 -15.00
N ARG A 126 7.45 -3.66 -14.14
CA ARG A 126 7.64 -4.83 -13.27
C ARG A 126 7.68 -6.13 -14.06
N TRP A 127 6.84 -6.26 -15.09
CA TRP A 127 6.80 -7.44 -15.95
C TRP A 127 8.12 -7.55 -16.72
N ASP A 128 8.57 -6.47 -17.35
CA ASP A 128 9.83 -6.40 -18.10
C ASP A 128 11.03 -6.77 -17.19
N ALA A 129 11.10 -6.19 -15.99
CA ALA A 129 12.17 -6.47 -15.01
C ALA A 129 12.22 -7.92 -14.48
N THR A 130 11.13 -8.70 -14.58
CA THR A 130 11.15 -10.13 -14.19
C THR A 130 11.64 -11.06 -15.29
N ARG A 131 11.91 -10.53 -16.49
CA ARG A 131 12.26 -11.29 -17.71
C ARG A 131 13.56 -10.85 -18.36
N GLU A 132 14.05 -9.67 -18.03
CA GLU A 132 15.44 -9.31 -18.27
C GLU A 132 16.32 -9.96 -17.17
N PRO A 133 17.34 -10.76 -17.53
CA PRO A 133 18.36 -11.13 -16.56
C PRO A 133 19.15 -9.87 -16.16
N GLU A 134 19.49 -9.72 -14.87
CA GLU A 134 20.46 -8.67 -14.48
C GLU A 134 21.76 -8.85 -15.29
N PRO A 135 22.40 -7.75 -15.74
CA PRO A 135 23.69 -7.80 -16.42
C PRO A 135 24.82 -8.31 -15.53
#